data_AF-A0A7Z7I2Q9-F1
#
_entry.id   AF-A0A7Z7I2Q9-F1
#
_cell.length_a   1.000
_cell.length_b   1.000
_cell.length_c   1.000
_cell.angle_alpha   90.00
_cell.angle_beta   90.00
_cell.angle_gamma   90.00
#
_symmetry.space_group_name_H-M   'P 1'
#
loop_
_entity.id
_entity.type
_entity.pdbx_description
1 polymer ?
#
loop_
_entity_poly.entity_id
_entity_poly.type
_entity_poly.pdbx_seq_one_letter_code
_entity_poly.pdbx_strand_id
1 'polypeptide(L)'
;MSPYRAIFEAYVADLTVARDRALKWWSGLITKEETTSGETKAHAEQRVRQRWPFGPTLHPYVLAVYRQYYIECERLNNKLYPRLPPIANASPVSEEDWGVPDDSEPVTTDRADRDPEDAFWASMGPCDPPVLLFDVLHERHEALGEFMAWLVFAPIGSENDISV
;
A
#
# COMPACT_ATOMS: atom_id res chain seq x y z
N MET A 1 -20.75 2.11 1.40
CA MET A 1 -19.43 1.65 0.93
C MET A 1 -18.39 2.10 1.95
N SER A 2 -17.52 1.20 2.41
CA SER A 2 -16.45 1.54 3.36
C SER A 2 -15.45 2.53 2.73
N PRO A 3 -14.95 3.54 3.45
CA PRO A 3 -13.95 4.47 2.93
C PRO A 3 -12.66 3.77 2.45
N TYR A 4 -12.18 2.74 3.16
CA TYR A 4 -11.01 1.97 2.72
C TYR A 4 -11.27 1.16 1.46
N ARG A 5 -12.50 0.63 1.30
CA ARG A 5 -12.91 -0.06 0.06
C ARG A 5 -12.82 0.89 -1.14
N ALA A 6 -13.28 2.13 -0.97
CA ALA A 6 -13.24 3.12 -2.03
C ALA A 6 -11.79 3.51 -2.41
N ILE A 7 -10.91 3.67 -1.42
CA ILE A 7 -9.47 3.90 -1.65
C ILE A 7 -8.84 2.72 -2.39
N PHE A 8 -9.13 1.50 -1.96
CA PHE A 8 -8.57 0.29 -2.56
C PHE A 8 -9.03 0.09 -4.01
N GLU A 9 -10.32 0.23 -4.30
CA GLU A 9 -10.84 0.08 -5.66
C GLU A 9 -10.24 1.13 -6.62
N ALA A 10 -10.10 2.38 -6.15
CA ALA A 10 -9.44 3.43 -6.92
C ALA A 10 -7.94 3.15 -7.12
N TYR A 11 -7.26 2.67 -6.07
CA TYR A 11 -5.86 2.23 -6.15
C TYR A 11 -5.65 1.14 -7.19
N VAL A 12 -6.49 0.10 -7.20
CA VAL A 12 -6.43 -1.01 -8.16
C VAL A 12 -6.61 -0.49 -9.59
N ALA A 13 -7.58 0.39 -9.82
CA ALA A 13 -7.84 0.97 -11.14
C ALA A 13 -6.61 1.76 -11.65
N ASP A 14 -6.08 2.66 -10.83
CA ASP A 14 -4.93 3.50 -11.22
C ASP A 14 -3.64 2.68 -11.35
N LEU A 15 -3.42 1.71 -10.45
CA LEU A 15 -2.26 0.84 -10.49
C LEU A 15 -2.26 -0.04 -11.73
N THR A 16 -3.41 -0.51 -12.19
CA THR A 16 -3.54 -1.27 -13.43
C THR A 16 -3.00 -0.47 -14.62
N VAL A 17 -3.44 0.78 -14.76
CA VAL A 17 -2.98 1.68 -15.83
C VAL A 17 -1.49 1.98 -15.68
N ALA A 18 -1.00 2.19 -14.45
CA ALA A 18 0.42 2.45 -14.19
C ALA A 18 1.30 1.23 -14.51
N ARG A 19 0.85 0.01 -14.17
CA ARG A 19 1.50 -1.26 -14.47
C ARG A 19 1.68 -1.44 -15.97
N ASP A 20 0.62 -1.25 -16.75
CA ASP A 20 0.69 -1.45 -18.20
C ASP A 20 1.70 -0.50 -18.86
N ARG A 21 1.73 0.75 -18.41
CA ARG A 21 2.75 1.74 -18.84
C ARG A 21 4.15 1.31 -18.43
N ALA A 22 4.32 0.84 -17.19
CA ALA A 22 5.60 0.40 -16.67
C ALA A 22 6.14 -0.83 -17.41
N LEU A 23 5.30 -1.82 -17.71
CA LEU A 23 5.68 -3.01 -18.47
C LEU A 23 6.08 -2.64 -19.91
N LYS A 24 5.34 -1.74 -20.55
CA LYS A 24 5.70 -1.23 -21.88
C LYS A 24 7.04 -0.49 -21.85
N TRP A 25 7.25 0.39 -20.88
CA TRP A 25 8.55 1.06 -20.68
C TRP A 25 9.69 0.06 -20.47
N TRP A 26 9.48 -0.93 -19.60
CA TRP A 26 10.47 -1.95 -19.29
C TRP A 26 10.87 -2.77 -20.52
N SER A 27 9.89 -3.22 -21.31
CA SER A 27 10.17 -3.89 -22.59
C SER A 27 10.96 -3.00 -23.54
N GLY A 28 10.66 -1.70 -23.58
CA GLY A 28 11.38 -0.74 -24.41
C GLY A 28 12.84 -0.56 -23.98
N LEU A 29 13.12 -0.60 -22.67
CA LEU A 29 14.49 -0.58 -22.16
C LEU A 29 15.28 -1.80 -22.61
N ILE A 30 14.69 -2.99 -22.49
CA ILE A 30 15.33 -4.25 -22.90
C ILE A 30 15.61 -4.25 -24.40
N THR A 31 14.62 -3.91 -25.23
CA THR A 31 14.80 -3.85 -26.70
C THR A 31 15.85 -2.81 -27.10
N LYS A 32 15.88 -1.65 -26.43
CA LYS A 32 16.90 -0.63 -26.69
C LYS A 32 18.29 -1.14 -26.34
N GLU A 33 18.44 -1.79 -25.20
CA GLU A 33 19.72 -2.36 -24.76
C GLU A 33 20.20 -3.45 -25.74
N GLU A 34 19.32 -4.39 -26.11
CA GLU A 34 19.58 -5.44 -27.11
C GLU A 34 20.06 -4.85 -28.44
N THR A 35 19.37 -3.83 -28.94
CA THR A 35 19.72 -3.18 -30.22
C THR A 35 21.06 -2.42 -30.13
N THR A 36 21.38 -1.85 -28.98
CA THR A 36 22.57 -0.99 -28.80
C THR A 36 23.83 -1.82 -28.54
N SER A 37 23.73 -2.89 -27.76
CA SER A 37 24.86 -3.77 -27.44
C SER A 37 25.11 -4.84 -28.50
N GLY A 38 24.08 -5.19 -29.30
CA GLY A 38 24.13 -6.34 -30.21
C GLY A 38 24.17 -7.69 -29.51
N GLU A 39 23.90 -7.71 -28.19
CA GLU A 39 23.85 -8.93 -27.38
C GLU A 39 22.48 -9.61 -27.45
N THR A 40 22.37 -10.82 -26.89
CA THR A 40 21.09 -11.51 -26.78
C THR A 40 20.16 -10.81 -25.79
N LYS A 41 18.84 -10.93 -26.00
CA LYS A 41 17.82 -10.47 -25.06
C LYS A 41 18.10 -10.79 -23.59
N ALA A 42 18.59 -11.99 -23.28
CA ALA A 42 18.90 -12.39 -21.90
C ALA A 42 20.00 -11.52 -21.25
N HIS A 43 21.06 -11.18 -22.00
CA HIS A 43 22.11 -10.29 -21.51
C HIS A 43 21.61 -8.84 -21.39
N ALA A 44 20.80 -8.39 -22.34
CA ALA A 44 20.15 -7.08 -22.27
C ALA A 44 19.25 -6.97 -21.02
N GLU A 45 18.44 -7.99 -20.73
CA GLU A 45 17.62 -8.06 -19.52
C GLU A 45 18.47 -7.99 -18.24
N GLN A 46 19.60 -8.71 -18.19
CA GLN A 46 20.51 -8.67 -17.05
C GLN A 46 21.10 -7.27 -16.84
N ARG A 47 21.57 -6.60 -17.90
CA ARG A 47 22.12 -5.23 -17.83
C ARG A 47 21.07 -4.22 -17.38
N VAL A 48 19.85 -4.30 -17.91
CA VAL A 48 18.76 -3.41 -17.50
C VAL A 48 18.42 -3.63 -16.02
N ARG A 49 18.37 -4.88 -15.53
CA ARG A 49 18.17 -5.18 -14.10
C ARG A 49 19.29 -4.68 -13.20
N GLN A 50 20.55 -4.65 -13.66
CA GLN A 50 21.65 -4.05 -12.89
C GLN A 50 21.44 -2.55 -12.67
N ARG A 51 20.88 -1.86 -13.67
CA ARG A 51 20.56 -0.42 -13.56
C ARG A 51 19.27 -0.16 -12.75
N TRP A 52 18.31 -1.07 -12.85
CA TRP A 52 16.99 -0.96 -12.24
C TRP A 52 16.63 -2.25 -11.48
N PRO A 53 17.15 -2.44 -10.26
CA PRO A 53 17.04 -3.71 -9.53
C PRO A 53 15.61 -4.17 -9.26
N PHE A 54 14.71 -3.23 -8.99
CA PHE A 54 13.30 -3.51 -8.71
C PHE A 54 12.43 -3.51 -9.98
N GLY A 55 13.05 -3.40 -11.15
CA GLY A 55 12.37 -3.60 -12.42
C GLY A 55 11.29 -2.55 -12.74
N PRO A 56 10.15 -2.97 -13.31
CA PRO A 56 9.10 -2.05 -13.75
C PRO A 56 8.41 -1.30 -12.61
N THR A 57 8.47 -1.77 -11.35
CA THR A 57 7.83 -1.08 -10.21
C THR A 57 8.45 0.28 -9.90
N LEU A 58 9.69 0.53 -10.34
CA LEU A 58 10.36 1.83 -10.22
C LEU A 58 9.88 2.87 -11.23
N HIS A 59 8.95 2.50 -12.12
CA HIS A 59 8.42 3.44 -13.07
C HIS A 59 7.77 4.64 -12.34
N PRO A 60 8.05 5.90 -12.71
CA PRO A 60 7.54 7.08 -12.01
C PRO A 60 6.01 7.10 -11.81
N TYR A 61 5.23 6.64 -12.79
CA TYR A 61 3.76 6.50 -12.63
C TYR A 61 3.36 5.48 -11.54
N VAL A 62 4.07 4.36 -11.38
CA VAL A 62 3.76 3.37 -10.34
C VAL A 62 4.05 3.98 -8.97
N LEU A 63 5.22 4.62 -8.82
CA LEU A 63 5.60 5.31 -7.58
C LEU A 63 4.63 6.44 -7.22
N ALA A 64 4.16 7.20 -8.21
CA ALA A 64 3.19 8.27 -8.01
C ALA A 64 1.84 7.74 -7.52
N VAL A 65 1.32 6.67 -8.13
CA VAL A 65 0.09 6.01 -7.70
C VAL A 65 0.26 5.49 -6.28
N TYR A 66 1.28 4.69 -6.01
CA TYR A 66 1.51 4.15 -4.67
C TYR A 66 1.61 5.26 -3.61
N ARG A 67 2.39 6.32 -3.87
CA ARG A 67 2.51 7.46 -2.95
C ARG A 67 1.17 8.16 -2.70
N GLN A 68 0.37 8.38 -3.76
CA GLN A 68 -0.93 9.04 -3.64
C GLN A 68 -1.86 8.26 -2.69
N TYR A 69 -1.98 6.95 -2.90
CA TYR A 69 -2.89 6.12 -2.11
C TYR A 69 -2.35 5.85 -0.71
N TYR A 70 -1.02 5.81 -0.53
CA TYR A 70 -0.41 5.75 0.79
C TYR A 70 -0.80 6.96 1.65
N ILE A 71 -0.66 8.17 1.10
CA ILE A 71 -1.03 9.42 1.78
C ILE A 71 -2.54 9.48 2.04
N GLU A 72 -3.36 8.99 1.10
CA GLU A 72 -4.81 9.00 1.28
C GLU A 72 -5.26 8.04 2.40
N CYS A 73 -4.61 6.88 2.54
CA CYS A 73 -4.80 6.00 3.69
C CYS A 73 -4.44 6.68 5.01
N GLU A 74 -3.28 7.33 5.09
CA GLU A 74 -2.87 8.05 6.31
C GLU A 74 -3.80 9.21 6.65
N ARG A 75 -4.26 9.95 5.63
CA ARG A 75 -5.23 11.03 5.80
C ARG A 75 -6.56 10.50 6.32
N LEU A 76 -7.02 9.36 5.82
CA LEU A 76 -8.22 8.69 6.30
C LEU A 76 -8.05 8.20 7.74
N ASN A 77 -6.92 7.56 8.06
CA ASN A 77 -6.57 7.13 9.41
C ASN A 77 -6.62 8.32 10.38
N ASN A 78 -5.94 9.42 10.06
CA ASN A 78 -5.90 10.61 10.91
C ASN A 78 -7.27 11.27 11.07
N LYS A 79 -8.15 11.17 10.06
CA LYS A 79 -9.50 11.73 10.13
C LYS A 79 -10.44 10.88 11.00
N LEU A 80 -10.36 9.56 10.91
CA LEU A 80 -11.21 8.63 11.66
C LEU A 80 -10.70 8.38 13.08
N TYR A 81 -9.38 8.39 13.23
CA TYR A 81 -8.65 8.07 14.46
C TYR A 81 -7.57 9.15 14.70
N PRO A 82 -7.98 10.40 15.00
CA PRO A 82 -7.03 11.46 15.28
C PRO A 82 -6.15 11.03 16.45
N ARG A 83 -4.83 11.09 16.27
CA ARG A 83 -3.88 10.84 17.35
C ARG A 83 -4.22 11.81 18.49
N LEU A 84 -4.52 11.28 19.68
CA LEU A 84 -4.61 12.10 20.87
C LEU A 84 -3.27 12.84 21.03
N PRO A 85 -3.27 14.14 21.39
CA PRO A 85 -2.03 14.84 21.66
C PRO A 85 -1.25 14.06 22.73
N PRO A 86 0.10 14.06 22.70
CA PRO A 86 0.88 13.48 23.78
C PRO A 86 0.39 14.13 25.07
N ILE A 87 -0.10 13.30 26.00
CA ILE A 87 -0.74 13.77 27.22
C ILE A 87 0.36 14.48 28.01
N ALA A 88 0.41 15.81 27.92
CA ALA A 88 1.43 16.64 28.57
C ALA A 88 1.43 16.51 30.10
N ASN A 89 0.43 15.84 30.66
CA ASN A 89 0.26 15.52 32.07
C ASN A 89 -0.20 14.07 32.28
N ALA A 90 0.27 13.10 31.49
CA ALA A 90 0.01 11.69 31.81
C ALA A 90 0.64 11.39 33.16
N SER A 91 -0.19 11.03 34.14
CA SER A 91 0.26 10.27 35.31
C SER A 91 1.15 9.12 34.83
N PRO A 92 2.20 8.73 35.58
CA PRO A 92 3.04 7.61 35.20
C PRO A 92 2.13 6.39 34.96
N VAL A 93 2.29 5.76 33.78
CA VAL A 93 1.59 4.52 33.39
C VAL A 93 1.77 3.53 34.54
N SER A 94 0.68 3.16 35.22
CA SER A 94 0.74 2.21 36.33
C SER A 94 0.76 0.78 35.80
N GLU A 95 1.13 -0.19 36.65
CA GLU A 95 1.07 -1.61 36.26
C GLU A 95 -0.36 -2.06 35.90
N GLU A 96 -1.38 -1.36 36.39
CA GLU A 96 -2.79 -1.62 36.06
C GLU A 96 -3.20 -1.16 34.64
N ASP A 97 -2.41 -0.32 33.96
CA ASP A 97 -2.66 0.11 32.58
C ASP A 97 -2.16 -0.90 31.53
N TRP A 98 -1.46 -1.96 31.93
CA TRP A 98 -0.98 -3.03 31.05
C TRP A 98 -2.04 -4.09 30.72
N GLY A 99 -3.27 -3.64 30.49
CA GLY A 99 -4.36 -4.44 29.94
C GLY A 99 -4.96 -5.45 30.92
N VAL A 100 -6.19 -5.19 31.34
CA VAL A 100 -7.11 -6.30 31.66
C VAL A 100 -7.37 -7.02 30.31
N PRO A 101 -7.32 -8.37 30.24
CA PRO A 101 -7.71 -9.07 29.03
C PRO A 101 -9.07 -8.55 28.58
N ASP A 102 -9.11 -7.95 27.40
CA ASP A 102 -10.35 -7.51 26.80
C ASP A 102 -11.08 -8.76 26.31
N ASP A 103 -11.79 -9.42 27.24
CA ASP A 103 -12.72 -10.53 26.97
C ASP A 103 -14.01 -10.04 26.28
N SER A 104 -14.03 -8.79 25.76
CA SER A 104 -15.15 -8.37 24.93
C SER A 104 -15.07 -9.08 23.59
N GLU A 105 -15.90 -10.12 23.45
CA GLU A 105 -16.16 -10.71 22.16
C GLU A 105 -16.57 -9.61 21.17
N PRO A 106 -16.05 -9.63 19.93
CA PRO A 106 -16.45 -8.66 18.94
C PRO A 106 -17.97 -8.68 18.86
N VAL A 107 -18.61 -7.53 19.04
CA VAL A 107 -20.05 -7.37 18.82
C VAL A 107 -20.32 -7.69 17.35
N THR A 108 -20.57 -8.96 17.07
CA THR A 108 -21.15 -9.41 15.82
C THR A 108 -22.58 -8.90 15.87
N THR A 109 -22.81 -7.74 15.26
CA THR A 109 -24.17 -7.41 14.86
C THR A 109 -24.58 -8.47 13.85
N ASP A 110 -25.20 -9.53 14.36
CA ASP A 110 -25.79 -10.64 13.62
C ASP A 110 -26.78 -10.09 12.60
N ARG A 111 -26.24 -9.75 11.44
CA ARG A 111 -26.99 -9.46 10.24
C ARG A 111 -26.49 -10.46 9.21
N ALA A 112 -26.99 -11.69 9.38
CA ALA A 112 -26.64 -12.88 8.60
C ALA A 112 -26.88 -12.75 7.08
N ASP A 113 -27.43 -11.62 6.62
CA ASP A 113 -27.66 -11.31 5.21
C ASP A 113 -26.61 -10.36 4.59
N ARG A 114 -25.56 -9.96 5.32
CA ARG A 114 -24.54 -9.05 4.79
C ARG A 114 -23.49 -9.84 4.00
N ASP A 115 -23.19 -9.37 2.79
CA ASP A 115 -22.12 -9.91 1.94
C ASP A 115 -20.81 -10.02 2.76
N PRO A 116 -20.12 -11.18 2.76
CA PRO A 116 -18.85 -11.37 3.46
C PRO A 116 -17.81 -10.29 3.13
N GLU A 117 -17.83 -9.79 1.89
CA GLU A 117 -16.93 -8.71 1.47
C GLU A 117 -17.26 -7.40 2.19
N ASP A 118 -18.54 -7.02 2.27
CA ASP A 118 -18.96 -5.82 2.98
C ASP A 118 -18.70 -5.94 4.49
N ALA A 119 -18.79 -7.14 5.06
CA ALA A 119 -18.43 -7.40 6.44
C ALA A 119 -16.93 -7.15 6.70
N PHE A 120 -16.04 -7.66 5.83
CA PHE A 120 -14.60 -7.43 5.91
C PHE A 120 -14.24 -5.93 5.87
N TRP A 121 -14.80 -5.20 4.90
CA TRP A 121 -14.50 -3.77 4.75
C TRP A 121 -15.09 -2.91 5.88
N ALA A 122 -16.15 -3.39 6.54
CA ALA A 122 -16.75 -2.75 7.70
C ALA A 122 -16.02 -3.07 9.01
N SER A 123 -15.33 -4.22 9.09
CA SER A 123 -14.54 -4.61 10.27
C SER A 123 -13.14 -4.00 10.29
N MET A 124 -12.69 -3.37 9.21
CA MET A 124 -11.38 -2.72 9.19
C MET A 124 -11.33 -1.48 10.11
N GLY A 125 -10.43 -1.52 11.09
CA GLY A 125 -10.05 -0.39 11.93
C GLY A 125 -9.07 0.58 11.23
N PRO A 126 -8.23 1.31 11.99
CA PRO A 126 -7.10 2.04 11.41
C PRO A 126 -6.24 1.07 10.58
N CYS A 127 -6.06 1.36 9.30
CA CYS A 127 -5.35 0.46 8.39
C CYS A 127 -4.00 1.05 8.02
N ASP A 128 -2.92 0.37 8.39
CA ASP A 128 -1.58 0.75 7.95
C ASP A 128 -1.50 0.68 6.41
N PRO A 129 -1.06 1.74 5.70
CA PRO A 129 -1.11 1.73 4.24
C PRO A 129 -0.48 0.50 3.56
N PRO A 130 0.65 -0.07 4.04
CA PRO A 130 1.19 -1.32 3.49
C PRO A 130 0.21 -2.49 3.54
N VAL A 131 -0.60 -2.62 4.60
CA VAL A 131 -1.62 -3.68 4.70
C VAL A 131 -2.65 -3.52 3.58
N LEU A 132 -3.14 -2.31 3.33
CA LEU A 132 -4.12 -2.08 2.27
C LEU A 132 -3.51 -2.22 0.87
N LEU A 133 -2.30 -1.69 0.67
CA LEU A 133 -1.69 -1.51 -0.65
C LEU A 133 -0.86 -2.71 -1.10
N PHE A 134 -0.43 -3.59 -0.19
CA PHE A 134 0.28 -4.84 -0.52
C PHE A 134 -0.50 -6.08 -0.10
N ASP A 135 -0.85 -6.25 1.18
CA ASP A 135 -1.40 -7.51 1.67
C ASP A 135 -2.80 -7.77 1.07
N VAL A 136 -3.70 -6.80 1.24
CA VAL A 136 -5.06 -6.86 0.66
C VAL A 136 -5.01 -6.89 -0.87
N LEU A 137 -4.02 -6.21 -1.48
CA LEU A 137 -3.80 -6.26 -2.92
C LEU A 137 -3.41 -7.67 -3.37
N HIS A 138 -2.52 -8.34 -2.66
CA HIS A 138 -2.04 -9.67 -3.00
C HIS A 138 -3.14 -10.73 -2.87
N GLU A 139 -3.97 -10.64 -1.84
CA GLU A 139 -5.10 -11.54 -1.62
C GLU A 139 -6.22 -11.38 -2.67
N ARG A 140 -6.47 -10.15 -3.13
CA ARG A 140 -7.63 -9.83 -3.99
C ARG A 140 -7.28 -9.68 -5.47
N HIS A 141 -6.04 -9.30 -5.78
CA HIS A 141 -5.55 -9.03 -7.13
C HIS A 141 -4.14 -9.60 -7.32
N GLU A 142 -4.04 -10.92 -7.40
CA GLU A 142 -2.78 -11.69 -7.53
C GLU A 142 -1.79 -11.04 -8.53
N ALA A 143 -2.22 -10.76 -9.77
CA ALA A 143 -1.33 -10.19 -10.78
C ALA A 143 -0.77 -8.79 -10.44
N LEU A 144 -1.53 -7.97 -9.71
CA LEU A 144 -1.05 -6.66 -9.23
C LEU A 144 -0.20 -6.82 -7.97
N GLY A 145 -0.57 -7.75 -7.09
CA GLY A 145 0.20 -8.10 -5.90
C GLY A 145 1.59 -8.63 -6.26
N GLU A 146 1.68 -9.57 -7.21
CA GLU A 146 2.96 -10.08 -7.74
C GLU A 146 3.79 -8.97 -8.40
N PHE A 147 3.14 -8.09 -9.15
CA PHE A 147 3.81 -6.94 -9.76
C PHE A 147 4.43 -6.04 -8.69
N MET A 148 3.70 -5.74 -7.63
CA MET A 148 4.12 -4.85 -6.54
C MET A 148 5.04 -5.53 -5.51
N ALA A 149 5.13 -6.86 -5.47
CA ALA A 149 5.83 -7.63 -4.42
C ALA A 149 7.30 -7.21 -4.18
N TRP A 150 7.95 -6.65 -5.20
CA TRP A 150 9.35 -6.23 -5.12
C TRP A 150 9.54 -4.74 -4.80
N LEU A 151 8.45 -3.97 -4.67
CA LEU A 151 8.54 -2.56 -4.32
C LEU A 151 8.76 -2.40 -2.81
N VAL A 152 9.97 -2.03 -2.42
CA VAL A 152 10.29 -1.61 -1.05
C VAL A 152 10.39 -0.09 -1.03
N PHE A 153 9.29 0.59 -0.71
CA PHE A 153 9.23 2.05 -0.73
C PHE A 153 8.27 2.59 0.33
N ALA A 154 8.80 3.44 1.22
CA ALA A 154 8.01 4.24 2.15
C ALA A 154 8.03 5.70 1.66
N PRO A 155 6.89 6.32 1.32
CA PRO A 155 6.89 7.68 0.81
C PRO A 155 7.28 8.70 1.88
N ILE A 156 8.16 9.64 1.53
CA ILE A 156 8.52 10.78 2.39
C ILE A 156 7.44 11.86 2.29
N GLY A 157 7.14 12.50 3.42
CA GLY A 157 6.20 13.63 3.54
C GLY A 157 4.82 13.27 4.09
N SER A 158 4.70 12.11 4.75
CA SER A 158 3.53 11.71 5.55
C SER A 158 3.52 12.30 6.95
N GLU A 159 4.69 12.70 7.45
CA GLU A 159 4.85 13.36 8.73
C GLU A 159 4.39 14.82 8.58
N ASN A 160 3.32 15.18 9.29
CA ASN A 160 3.00 16.59 9.55
C ASN A 160 4.28 17.27 10.04
N ASP A 161 4.62 18.40 9.41
CA ASP A 161 5.71 19.29 9.79
C ASP A 161 5.99 19.22 11.30
N ILE A 162 7.12 18.63 11.68
CA ILE A 162 7.74 18.92 12.96
C ILE A 162 8.02 20.40 12.90
N SER A 163 7.14 21.18 13.54
CA SER A 163 7.29 22.61 13.70
C SER A 163 8.59 22.84 14.46
N VAL A 164 9.59 23.37 13.75
CA VAL A 164 10.83 23.91 14.35
C VAL A 164 10.53 25.29 14.92
#